data_AF-A0A3C1PIW2-F1
#
_entry.id   AF-A0A3C1PIW2-F1
#
_cell.length_a   1.000
_cell.length_b   1.000
_cell.length_c   1.000
_cell.angle_alpha   90.00
_cell.angle_beta   90.00
_cell.angle_gamma   90.00
#
_symmetry.space_group_name_H-M   'P 1'
#
loop_
_entity.id
_entity.type
_entity.pdbx_description
1 polymer ?
#
loop_
_entity_poly.entity_id
_entity_poly.type
_entity_poly.pdbx_seq_one_letter_code
_entity_poly.pdbx_strand_id
1 'polypeptide(L)'
;MNYELFKPSAFLSRPLSQIKNVGVVSFSMRGTTYKEVTQTSNTTKSKMNPFGGVSSSTSVTTITVTKEFPWETLLEKLYPQFVAVIESEFGAKVLPIEKVTGCEAYKTLETFAKDDESTNVEFVKSYKNMVVRSAFMPIAEGFGTGGINERLMTESGANALLTMTLDLLSGVGPKGEALIIPKFGFELSGKINGTLYNTKFFSGSISSDYGAPFTKNVTPAELEAIVRAADLVNAFRKGLQELKLKEKENGDYDAVWNLQN
;
A
#
# COMPACT_ATOMS: atom_id res chain seq x y z
N MET A 1 15.74 -3.79 -1.24
CA MET A 1 14.35 -4.14 -0.96
C MET A 1 14.25 -5.64 -0.91
N ASN A 2 13.77 -6.17 0.21
CA ASN A 2 13.50 -7.58 0.38
C ASN A 2 12.05 -7.80 -0.04
N TYR A 3 11.76 -8.88 -0.75
CA TYR A 3 10.39 -9.25 -1.13
C TYR A 3 10.11 -10.67 -0.70
N GLU A 4 8.87 -10.89 -0.27
CA GLU A 4 8.34 -12.18 0.09
C GLU A 4 7.00 -12.34 -0.61
N LEU A 5 6.89 -13.33 -1.50
CA LEU A 5 5.65 -13.65 -2.20
C LEU A 5 5.20 -15.05 -1.81
N PHE A 6 3.91 -15.17 -1.58
CA PHE A 6 3.24 -16.40 -1.22
C PHE A 6 2.15 -16.72 -2.23
N LYS A 7 2.17 -17.95 -2.71
CA LYS A 7 1.09 -18.53 -3.49
C LYS A 7 0.54 -19.75 -2.74
N PRO A 8 -0.77 -19.79 -2.42
CA PRO A 8 -1.38 -20.94 -1.77
C PRO A 8 -1.32 -22.21 -2.63
N SER A 9 -1.66 -23.36 -2.07
CA SER A 9 -1.74 -24.63 -2.81
C SER A 9 -2.71 -24.54 -4.00
N ALA A 10 -2.55 -25.43 -4.99
CA ALA A 10 -3.36 -25.46 -6.21
C ALA A 10 -4.87 -25.49 -5.96
N PHE A 11 -5.34 -26.05 -4.84
CA PHE A 11 -6.76 -26.02 -4.48
C PHE A 11 -7.28 -24.62 -4.10
N LEU A 12 -6.45 -23.82 -3.41
CA LEU A 12 -6.77 -22.48 -2.91
C LEU A 12 -6.23 -21.36 -3.81
N SER A 13 -5.52 -21.71 -4.88
CA SER A 13 -4.90 -20.74 -5.77
C SER A 13 -5.03 -21.13 -7.23
N ARG A 14 -5.50 -20.16 -8.03
CA ARG A 14 -5.70 -20.31 -9.47
C ARG A 14 -4.35 -20.19 -10.21
N PRO A 15 -4.17 -20.85 -11.37
CA PRO A 15 -3.00 -20.68 -12.20
C PRO A 15 -2.84 -19.21 -12.62
N LEU A 16 -1.63 -18.67 -12.59
CA LEU A 16 -1.35 -17.27 -12.98
C LEU A 16 -1.74 -17.02 -14.45
N SER A 17 -1.73 -18.06 -15.28
CA SER A 17 -2.20 -18.01 -16.67
C SER A 17 -3.66 -17.57 -16.82
N GLN A 18 -4.47 -17.74 -15.76
CA GLN A 18 -5.87 -17.32 -15.72
C GLN A 18 -6.06 -15.84 -15.37
N ILE A 19 -5.02 -15.08 -15.03
CA ILE A 19 -5.15 -13.62 -14.80
C ILE A 19 -5.42 -12.95 -16.16
N LYS A 20 -6.59 -12.29 -16.32
CA LYS A 20 -6.98 -11.65 -17.59
C LYS A 20 -7.48 -10.22 -17.41
N ASN A 21 -8.42 -9.98 -16.49
CA ASN A 21 -8.99 -8.68 -16.19
C ASN A 21 -8.81 -8.39 -14.70
N VAL A 22 -7.91 -7.46 -14.38
CA VAL A 22 -7.58 -7.11 -13.00
C VAL A 22 -8.33 -5.84 -12.61
N GLY A 23 -9.20 -5.93 -11.61
CA GLY A 23 -9.81 -4.77 -10.97
C GLY A 23 -8.99 -4.34 -9.76
N VAL A 24 -8.60 -3.06 -9.65
CA VAL A 24 -7.94 -2.55 -8.44
C VAL A 24 -8.99 -2.09 -7.43
N VAL A 25 -9.06 -2.75 -6.29
CA VAL A 25 -10.02 -2.47 -5.23
C VAL A 25 -9.52 -1.35 -4.31
N SER A 26 -8.23 -1.39 -4.00
CA SER A 26 -7.57 -0.40 -3.15
C SER A 26 -6.12 -0.21 -3.56
N PHE A 27 -5.70 1.05 -3.66
CA PHE A 27 -4.31 1.46 -3.59
C PHE A 27 -4.22 2.59 -2.59
N SER A 28 -3.57 2.32 -1.46
CA SER A 28 -3.50 3.26 -0.35
C SER A 28 -2.09 3.36 0.21
N MET A 29 -1.81 4.48 0.84
CA MET A 29 -0.60 4.76 1.57
C MET A 29 -0.95 5.21 2.98
N ARG A 30 -0.17 4.75 3.94
CA ARG A 30 -0.36 5.01 5.36
C ARG A 30 0.99 5.31 5.97
N GLY A 31 1.02 6.03 7.06
CA GLY A 31 2.28 6.18 7.79
C GLY A 31 2.15 6.84 9.14
N THR A 32 3.25 6.75 9.88
CA THR A 32 3.45 7.52 11.10
C THR A 32 4.04 8.87 10.75
N THR A 33 3.84 9.83 11.63
CA THR A 33 4.48 11.12 11.57
C THR A 33 5.73 11.19 12.42
N TYR A 34 6.61 12.09 12.03
CA TYR A 34 7.81 12.41 12.79
C TYR A 34 7.64 13.80 13.39
N LYS A 35 7.84 13.89 14.70
CA LYS A 35 7.73 15.13 15.46
C LYS A 35 9.09 15.78 15.59
N GLU A 36 9.35 16.81 14.79
CA GLU A 36 10.50 17.68 14.99
C GLU A 36 10.11 18.77 16.00
N VAL A 37 10.75 18.76 17.18
CA VAL A 37 10.55 19.80 18.19
C VAL A 37 11.60 20.89 17.98
N THR A 38 11.21 21.98 17.34
CA THR A 38 12.07 23.15 17.19
C THR A 38 11.88 24.07 18.40
N GLN A 39 12.87 24.13 19.29
CA GLN A 39 12.94 25.20 20.29
C GLN A 39 13.48 26.45 19.60
N THR A 40 12.60 27.42 19.32
CA THR A 40 13.06 28.74 18.86
C THR A 40 13.46 29.54 20.10
N SER A 41 14.76 29.68 20.35
CA SER A 41 15.29 30.61 21.35
C SER A 41 15.03 32.04 20.88
N ASN A 42 14.09 32.74 21.51
CA ASN A 42 13.91 34.17 21.29
C ASN A 42 15.08 34.93 21.92
N THR A 43 15.78 35.74 21.13
CA THR A 43 16.81 36.66 21.61
C THR A 43 16.22 37.62 22.64
N THR A 44 16.83 37.69 23.82
CA THR A 44 16.50 38.65 24.87
C THR A 44 16.70 40.08 24.35
N LYS A 45 15.63 40.78 23.94
CA LYS A 45 15.64 42.23 23.87
C LYS A 45 15.29 42.74 25.27
N SER A 46 16.31 43.09 26.05
CA SER A 46 16.14 43.81 27.31
C SER A 46 15.47 45.15 27.04
N LYS A 47 14.13 45.20 27.13
CA LYS A 47 13.42 46.43 27.46
C LYS A 47 13.19 46.39 28.96
N MET A 48 13.97 47.21 29.66
CA MET A 48 13.82 47.43 31.10
C MET A 48 12.46 48.12 31.31
N ASN A 49 11.48 47.38 31.83
CA ASN A 49 10.25 47.99 32.34
C ASN A 49 10.56 48.65 33.70
N PRO A 50 9.85 49.71 34.11
CA PRO A 50 10.14 50.46 35.35
C PRO A 50 10.03 49.67 36.67
N PHE A 51 9.61 48.40 36.61
CA PHE A 51 9.38 47.50 37.76
C PHE A 51 10.20 46.19 37.70
N GLY A 52 11.29 46.13 36.92
CA GLY A 52 12.29 45.06 37.05
C GLY A 52 11.88 43.66 36.60
N GLY A 53 10.82 43.51 35.81
CA GLY A 53 10.40 42.22 35.25
C GLY A 53 11.06 41.91 33.90
N VAL A 54 11.73 40.78 33.78
CA VAL A 54 12.14 40.18 32.50
C VAL A 54 11.00 39.30 32.01
N SER A 55 10.42 39.60 30.84
CA SER A 55 9.42 38.74 30.21
C SER A 55 10.11 37.88 29.15
N SER A 56 10.09 36.55 29.34
CA SER A 56 10.55 35.58 28.35
C SER A 56 9.34 34.92 27.71
N SER A 57 9.29 34.90 26.39
CA SER A 57 8.29 34.16 25.63
C SER A 57 8.99 33.01 24.92
N THR A 58 8.65 31.77 25.29
CA THR A 58 9.10 30.56 24.60
C THR A 58 8.02 30.15 23.61
N SER A 59 8.31 30.21 22.31
CA SER A 59 7.45 29.63 21.29
C SER A 59 7.98 28.25 20.91
N VAL A 60 7.18 27.22 21.17
CA VAL A 60 7.43 25.85 20.70
C VAL A 60 6.58 25.63 19.46
N THR A 61 7.21 25.52 18.29
CA THR A 61 6.52 25.10 17.07
C THR A 61 6.70 23.60 16.92
N THR A 62 5.60 22.86 16.94
CA THR A 62 5.61 21.42 16.62
C THR A 62 5.37 21.28 15.12
N ILE A 63 6.34 20.75 14.39
CA ILE A 63 6.18 20.43 12.96
C ILE A 63 6.10 18.91 12.82
N THR A 64 5.04 18.47 12.17
CA THR A 64 4.75 17.07 11.90
C THR A 64 5.16 16.77 10.46
N VAL A 65 6.40 16.30 10.29
CA VAL A 65 7.11 16.42 9.01
C VAL A 65 6.51 15.56 7.88
N THR A 66 5.67 14.56 8.16
CA THR A 66 5.13 13.69 7.10
C THR A 66 3.71 14.01 6.65
N LYS A 67 2.87 14.73 7.42
CA LYS A 67 1.45 14.90 7.02
C LYS A 67 1.25 15.82 5.81
N GLU A 68 2.15 16.78 5.62
CA GLU A 68 2.04 17.85 4.63
C GLU A 68 2.75 17.56 3.29
N PHE A 69 3.40 16.40 3.18
CA PHE A 69 4.10 16.01 1.94
C PHE A 69 3.12 15.78 0.77
N PRO A 70 3.60 15.93 -0.49
CA PRO A 70 2.78 15.78 -1.71
C PRO A 70 2.48 14.31 -2.03
N TRP A 71 1.76 13.64 -1.11
CA TRP A 71 1.45 12.22 -1.15
C TRP A 71 0.57 11.81 -2.34
N GLU A 72 -0.36 12.66 -2.72
CA GLU A 72 -1.25 12.45 -3.85
C GLU A 72 -0.45 12.37 -5.16
N THR A 73 0.52 13.27 -5.34
CA THR A 73 1.43 13.26 -6.49
C THR A 73 2.29 11.99 -6.52
N LEU A 74 2.74 11.51 -5.36
CA LEU A 74 3.47 10.24 -5.28
C LEU A 74 2.58 9.07 -5.71
N LEU A 75 1.34 9.00 -5.22
CA LEU A 75 0.39 7.95 -5.60
C LEU A 75 0.06 7.99 -7.10
N GLU A 76 -0.11 9.18 -7.69
CA GLU A 76 -0.32 9.38 -9.12
C GLU A 76 0.83 8.86 -9.99
N LYS A 77 2.06 8.90 -9.48
CA LYS A 77 3.23 8.36 -10.18
C LYS A 77 3.42 6.87 -9.94
N LEU A 78 3.16 6.38 -8.73
CA LEU A 78 3.38 4.98 -8.37
C LEU A 78 2.32 4.05 -8.96
N TYR A 79 1.05 4.46 -8.93
CA TYR A 79 -0.05 3.61 -9.39
C TYR A 79 0.15 3.08 -10.82
N PRO A 80 0.44 3.94 -11.83
CA PRO A 80 0.65 3.47 -13.21
C PRO A 80 1.84 2.52 -13.34
N GLN A 81 2.88 2.68 -12.51
CA GLN A 81 4.06 1.81 -12.55
C GLN A 81 3.75 0.39 -12.05
N PHE A 82 3.03 0.26 -10.94
CA PHE A 82 2.60 -1.05 -10.44
C PHE A 82 1.61 -1.73 -11.40
N VAL A 83 0.68 -0.96 -11.97
CA VAL A 83 -0.24 -1.44 -13.00
C VAL A 83 0.51 -1.97 -14.22
N ALA A 84 1.47 -1.20 -14.75
CA ALA A 84 2.26 -1.61 -15.90
C ALA A 84 3.05 -2.91 -15.64
N VAL A 85 3.52 -3.13 -14.41
CA VAL A 85 4.17 -4.39 -14.02
C VAL A 85 3.18 -5.56 -14.09
N ILE A 86 1.98 -5.41 -13.56
CA ILE A 86 0.93 -6.46 -13.63
C ILE A 86 0.58 -6.79 -15.07
N GLU A 87 0.35 -5.78 -15.91
CA GLU A 87 -0.01 -5.97 -17.32
C GLU A 87 1.12 -6.66 -18.10
N SER A 88 2.36 -6.21 -17.91
CA SER A 88 3.55 -6.78 -18.54
C SER A 88 3.81 -8.23 -18.12
N GLU A 89 3.70 -8.53 -16.83
CA GLU A 89 4.07 -9.86 -16.33
C GLU A 89 3.00 -10.91 -16.62
N PHE A 90 1.71 -10.54 -16.65
CA PHE A 90 0.63 -11.51 -16.84
C PHE A 90 -0.03 -11.45 -18.21
N GLY A 91 0.28 -10.44 -19.04
CA GLY A 91 -0.47 -10.17 -20.26
C GLY A 91 -1.94 -9.86 -19.97
N ALA A 92 -2.22 -9.35 -18.77
CA ALA A 92 -3.54 -9.02 -18.28
C ALA A 92 -3.89 -7.57 -18.59
N LYS A 93 -5.18 -7.25 -18.59
CA LYS A 93 -5.70 -5.90 -18.69
C LYS A 93 -6.09 -5.41 -17.29
N VAL A 94 -5.54 -4.28 -16.85
CA VAL A 94 -6.06 -3.61 -15.65
C VAL A 94 -7.27 -2.77 -16.05
N LEU A 95 -8.39 -2.99 -15.37
CA LEU A 95 -9.63 -2.27 -15.63
C LEU A 95 -9.54 -0.82 -15.15
N PRO A 96 -10.22 0.13 -15.81
CA PRO A 96 -10.37 1.49 -15.29
C PRO A 96 -10.93 1.46 -13.87
N ILE A 97 -10.42 2.35 -13.03
CA ILE A 97 -10.76 2.43 -11.60
C ILE A 97 -12.26 2.60 -11.43
N GLU A 98 -12.86 3.42 -12.29
CA GLU A 98 -14.27 3.79 -12.28
C GLU A 98 -15.18 2.58 -12.53
N LYS A 99 -14.68 1.53 -13.21
CA LYS A 99 -15.43 0.27 -13.38
C LYS A 99 -15.53 -0.53 -12.09
N VAL A 100 -14.56 -0.40 -11.18
CA VAL A 100 -14.56 -1.11 -9.90
C VAL A 100 -15.25 -0.25 -8.85
N THR A 101 -14.90 1.04 -8.75
CA THR A 101 -15.47 1.96 -7.75
C THR A 101 -16.94 2.28 -8.01
N GLY A 102 -17.42 2.11 -9.25
CA GLY A 102 -18.81 2.31 -9.64
C GLY A 102 -19.75 1.13 -9.32
N CYS A 103 -19.22 -0.03 -8.93
CA CYS A 103 -20.03 -1.21 -8.58
C CYS A 103 -20.85 -0.96 -7.31
N GLU A 104 -22.05 -1.56 -7.23
CA GLU A 104 -22.87 -1.50 -6.01
C GLU A 104 -22.20 -2.27 -4.87
N ALA A 105 -21.54 -3.38 -5.18
CA ALA A 105 -20.73 -4.11 -4.21
C ALA A 105 -19.54 -3.29 -3.67
N TYR A 106 -19.06 -2.28 -4.41
CA TYR A 106 -17.98 -1.43 -3.92
C TYR A 106 -18.45 -0.47 -2.83
N LYS A 107 -19.67 0.04 -2.95
CA LYS A 107 -20.27 0.98 -1.99
C LYS A 107 -20.50 0.36 -0.62
N THR A 108 -20.55 -0.97 -0.54
CA THR A 108 -20.68 -1.71 0.72
C THR A 108 -19.34 -2.02 1.39
N LEU A 109 -18.20 -1.63 0.78
CA LEU A 109 -16.89 -1.83 1.38
C LEU A 109 -16.70 -0.86 2.55
N GLU A 110 -16.38 -1.41 3.72
CA GLU A 110 -15.95 -0.60 4.84
C GLU A 110 -14.52 -0.11 4.65
N THR A 111 -14.29 1.16 4.98
CA THR A 111 -12.93 1.73 4.96
C THR A 111 -12.19 1.23 6.20
N PHE A 112 -11.08 0.53 5.98
CA PHE A 112 -10.24 0.09 7.09
C PHE A 112 -9.26 1.19 7.46
N ALA A 113 -9.60 1.93 8.52
CA ALA A 113 -8.76 2.95 9.14
C ALA A 113 -8.52 2.70 10.64
N LYS A 114 -8.84 1.51 11.17
CA LYS A 114 -8.59 1.21 12.58
C LYS A 114 -7.08 1.07 12.82
N ASP A 115 -6.59 1.90 13.74
CA ASP A 115 -5.32 1.70 14.43
C ASP A 115 -5.33 0.30 15.03
N ASP A 116 -4.32 -0.50 14.69
CA ASP A 116 -4.05 -1.74 15.42
C ASP A 116 -3.37 -1.35 16.74
N GLU A 117 -3.55 -2.10 17.84
CA GLU A 117 -3.05 -1.74 19.19
C GLU A 117 -1.52 -1.51 19.24
N SER A 118 -0.81 -1.88 18.16
CA SER A 118 0.65 -1.75 17.99
C SER A 118 1.09 -0.75 16.92
N THR A 119 0.19 -0.16 16.12
CA THR A 119 0.55 0.72 14.99
C THR A 119 -0.28 2.01 15.01
N ASN A 120 0.31 3.10 15.50
CA ASN A 120 -0.29 4.44 15.42
C ASN A 120 -0.26 4.93 13.98
N VAL A 121 -1.38 4.88 13.25
CA VAL A 121 -1.44 5.41 11.88
C VAL A 121 -1.82 6.89 11.96
N GLU A 122 -0.89 7.77 11.64
CA GLU A 122 -1.10 9.22 11.82
C GLU A 122 -1.51 9.95 10.53
N PHE A 123 -1.28 9.33 9.37
CA PHE A 123 -1.88 9.76 8.11
C PHE A 123 -2.24 8.59 7.19
N VAL A 124 -3.28 8.80 6.38
CA VAL A 124 -3.78 7.86 5.39
C VAL A 124 -4.15 8.63 4.13
N LYS A 125 -3.72 8.12 2.97
CA LYS A 125 -4.01 8.66 1.63
C LYS A 125 -4.39 7.51 0.71
N SER A 126 -5.51 7.63 0.00
CA SER A 126 -5.88 6.69 -1.06
C SER A 126 -5.65 7.30 -2.42
N TYR A 127 -5.41 6.44 -3.41
CA TYR A 127 -5.36 6.87 -4.79
C TYR A 127 -6.76 7.12 -5.33
N LYS A 128 -7.02 8.37 -5.75
CA LYS A 128 -8.36 8.84 -6.17
C LYS A 128 -9.43 8.49 -5.12
N ASN A 129 -10.61 8.05 -5.55
CA ASN A 129 -11.76 7.77 -4.70
C ASN A 129 -11.79 6.32 -4.18
N MET A 130 -10.63 5.64 -4.10
CA MET A 130 -10.59 4.26 -3.63
C MET A 130 -10.75 4.19 -2.10
N VAL A 131 -11.45 3.16 -1.62
CA VAL A 131 -11.47 2.81 -0.20
C VAL A 131 -10.09 2.37 0.26
N VAL A 132 -9.72 2.71 1.49
CA VAL A 132 -8.46 2.29 2.11
C VAL A 132 -8.64 0.90 2.69
N ARG A 133 -7.88 -0.07 2.19
CA ARG A 133 -7.84 -1.45 2.73
C ARG A 133 -6.39 -1.89 2.93
N SER A 134 -6.19 -2.77 3.92
CA SER A 134 -4.90 -3.39 4.16
C SER A 134 -4.79 -4.62 3.28
N ALA A 135 -3.69 -4.75 2.55
CA ALA A 135 -3.38 -5.95 1.77
C ALA A 135 -3.13 -7.20 2.65
N PHE A 136 -2.94 -7.03 3.96
CA PHE A 136 -2.63 -8.12 4.90
C PHE A 136 -3.84 -8.66 5.66
N MET A 137 -5.04 -8.11 5.46
CA MET A 137 -6.23 -8.60 6.13
C MET A 137 -6.69 -9.94 5.52
N PRO A 138 -6.90 -10.99 6.32
CA PRO A 138 -7.72 -12.11 5.90
C PRO A 138 -9.12 -11.56 5.60
N ILE A 139 -9.59 -11.72 4.37
CA ILE A 139 -10.95 -11.37 3.98
C ILE A 139 -11.89 -12.34 4.70
N ALA A 140 -12.26 -12.02 5.94
CA ALA A 140 -13.37 -12.66 6.63
C ALA A 140 -14.71 -12.22 6.00
N GLU A 141 -14.74 -11.02 5.42
CA GLU A 141 -15.88 -10.45 4.70
C GLU A 141 -15.96 -10.95 3.26
N GLY A 142 -16.37 -12.20 3.06
CA GLY A 142 -16.65 -12.67 1.70
C GLY A 142 -16.54 -14.17 1.48
N PHE A 143 -16.76 -14.99 2.50
CA PHE A 143 -16.87 -16.43 2.27
C PHE A 143 -18.13 -16.75 1.45
N GLY A 144 -17.95 -17.62 0.45
CA GLY A 144 -19.04 -18.25 -0.30
C GLY A 144 -19.56 -17.48 -1.52
N THR A 145 -20.41 -18.17 -2.28
CA THR A 145 -21.18 -17.61 -3.42
C THR A 145 -22.00 -16.41 -2.95
N GLY A 146 -21.65 -15.21 -3.42
CA GLY A 146 -22.29 -13.95 -3.03
C GLY A 146 -21.44 -13.02 -2.15
N GLY A 147 -20.22 -13.43 -1.80
CA GLY A 147 -19.25 -12.56 -1.14
C GLY A 147 -18.92 -11.31 -1.96
N ILE A 148 -18.43 -10.26 -1.27
CA ILE A 148 -18.18 -8.95 -1.89
C ILE A 148 -17.21 -9.03 -3.07
N ASN A 149 -16.20 -9.91 -3.00
CA ASN A 149 -15.25 -10.14 -4.09
C ASN A 149 -15.92 -10.74 -5.33
N GLU A 150 -16.79 -11.73 -5.17
CA GLU A 150 -17.48 -12.38 -6.29
C GLU A 150 -18.45 -11.40 -6.97
N ARG A 151 -19.17 -10.60 -6.16
CA ARG A 151 -20.04 -9.53 -6.67
C ARG A 151 -19.24 -8.45 -7.40
N LEU A 152 -18.13 -7.98 -6.83
CA LEU A 152 -17.24 -7.02 -7.49
C LEU A 152 -16.69 -7.56 -8.81
N MET A 153 -16.23 -8.81 -8.85
CA MET A 153 -15.74 -9.44 -10.08
C MET A 153 -16.85 -9.56 -11.13
N THR A 154 -18.07 -9.91 -10.71
CA THR A 154 -19.23 -10.03 -11.59
C THR A 154 -19.68 -8.67 -12.14
N GLU A 155 -19.85 -7.67 -11.27
CA GLU A 155 -20.34 -6.33 -11.63
C GLU A 155 -19.31 -5.55 -12.47
N SER A 156 -18.00 -5.67 -12.17
CA SER A 156 -16.94 -4.94 -12.89
C SER A 156 -16.44 -5.67 -14.15
N GLY A 157 -16.68 -6.98 -14.26
CA GLY A 157 -16.09 -7.84 -15.28
C GLY A 157 -14.63 -8.25 -15.00
N ALA A 158 -14.12 -7.99 -13.80
CA ALA A 158 -12.81 -8.48 -13.36
C ALA A 158 -12.84 -10.00 -13.12
N ASN A 159 -11.72 -10.66 -13.33
CA ASN A 159 -11.50 -12.04 -12.88
C ASN A 159 -10.39 -12.16 -11.82
N ALA A 160 -9.76 -11.05 -11.48
CA ALA A 160 -8.84 -10.90 -10.38
C ALA A 160 -9.03 -9.53 -9.72
N LEU A 161 -8.90 -9.46 -8.40
CA LEU A 161 -9.03 -8.22 -7.63
C LEU A 161 -7.71 -7.91 -6.92
N LEU A 162 -7.12 -6.75 -7.20
CA LEU A 162 -5.86 -6.30 -6.65
C LEU A 162 -6.09 -5.34 -5.47
N THR A 163 -5.45 -5.63 -4.34
CA THR A 163 -5.38 -4.75 -3.17
C THR A 163 -3.91 -4.45 -2.89
N MET A 164 -3.58 -3.16 -2.69
CA MET A 164 -2.22 -2.69 -2.47
C MET A 164 -2.18 -1.64 -1.35
N THR A 165 -1.19 -1.76 -0.47
CA THR A 165 -0.98 -0.85 0.66
C THR A 165 0.51 -0.50 0.79
N LEU A 166 0.85 0.77 0.84
CA LEU A 166 2.19 1.27 1.13
C LEU A 166 2.23 1.88 2.53
N ASP A 167 2.78 1.16 3.48
CA ASP A 167 3.02 1.64 4.83
C ASP A 167 4.39 2.33 4.90
N LEU A 168 4.41 3.55 5.42
CA LEU A 168 5.60 4.38 5.60
C LEU A 168 5.87 4.53 7.10
N LEU A 169 6.87 3.81 7.59
CA LEU A 169 7.26 3.84 9.00
C LEU A 169 8.32 4.93 9.21
N SER A 170 8.13 5.76 10.23
CA SER A 170 9.15 6.70 10.69
C SER A 170 10.17 6.00 11.59
N GLY A 171 11.45 6.31 11.39
CA GLY A 171 12.56 5.81 12.19
C GLY A 171 13.58 6.90 12.48
N VAL A 172 14.58 6.57 13.29
CA VAL A 172 15.73 7.45 13.59
C VAL A 172 17.00 6.75 13.17
N GLY A 173 17.80 7.43 12.35
CA GLY A 173 19.09 6.95 11.86
C GLY A 173 20.21 7.09 12.90
N PRO A 174 21.39 6.52 12.60
CA PRO A 174 22.52 6.51 13.53
C PRO A 174 23.05 7.91 13.90
N LYS A 175 22.78 8.94 13.07
CA LYS A 175 23.18 10.34 13.32
C LYS A 175 22.02 11.17 13.90
N GLY A 176 20.93 10.53 14.31
CA GLY A 176 19.73 11.20 14.82
C GLY A 176 18.82 11.76 13.73
N GLU A 177 19.07 11.44 12.46
CA GLU A 177 18.26 11.88 11.33
C GLU A 177 16.93 11.12 11.25
N ALA A 178 15.86 11.80 10.84
CA ALA A 178 14.57 11.16 10.62
C ALA A 178 14.61 10.31 9.34
N LEU A 179 14.12 9.08 9.42
CA LEU A 179 14.10 8.12 8.31
C LEU A 179 12.67 7.73 7.94
N ILE A 180 12.40 7.50 6.66
CA ILE A 180 11.18 6.82 6.19
C ILE A 180 11.56 5.43 5.68
N ILE A 181 10.90 4.41 6.23
CA ILE A 181 11.08 3.00 5.88
C ILE A 181 9.80 2.51 5.18
N PRO A 182 9.84 2.24 3.86
CA PRO A 182 8.67 1.77 3.14
C PRO A 182 8.44 0.26 3.33
N LYS A 183 7.17 -0.11 3.51
CA LYS A 183 6.67 -1.48 3.48
C LYS A 183 5.46 -1.54 2.56
N PHE A 184 5.58 -2.28 1.48
CA PHE A 184 4.53 -2.44 0.48
C PHE A 184 3.90 -3.83 0.59
N GLY A 185 2.61 -3.89 0.87
CA GLY A 185 1.81 -5.13 0.87
C GLY A 185 0.90 -5.19 -0.35
N PHE A 186 0.72 -6.39 -0.90
CA PHE A 186 -0.20 -6.61 -2.02
C PHE A 186 -0.84 -8.00 -1.99
N GLU A 187 -2.06 -8.07 -2.51
CA GLU A 187 -2.80 -9.31 -2.72
C GLU A 187 -3.57 -9.26 -4.03
N LEU A 188 -3.52 -10.35 -4.79
CA LEU A 188 -4.35 -10.56 -5.98
C LEU A 188 -5.33 -11.71 -5.71
N SER A 189 -6.59 -11.38 -5.40
CA SER A 189 -7.65 -12.35 -5.15
C SER A 189 -8.24 -12.87 -6.47
N GLY A 190 -8.69 -14.12 -6.51
CA GLY A 190 -9.33 -14.74 -7.67
C GLY A 190 -10.78 -15.14 -7.39
N LYS A 191 -11.50 -15.53 -8.44
CA LYS A 191 -12.87 -16.05 -8.33
C LYS A 191 -12.92 -17.29 -7.44
N ILE A 192 -14.04 -17.48 -6.75
CA ILE A 192 -14.24 -18.64 -5.86
C ILE A 192 -14.04 -19.98 -6.59
N ASN A 193 -13.59 -20.99 -5.84
CA ASN A 193 -13.53 -22.38 -6.26
C ASN A 193 -14.73 -23.13 -5.68
N GLY A 194 -15.65 -23.56 -6.54
CA GLY A 194 -16.93 -24.13 -6.13
C GLY A 194 -17.81 -23.10 -5.41
N THR A 195 -18.39 -23.48 -4.27
CA THR A 195 -19.38 -22.65 -3.57
C THR A 195 -18.88 -21.96 -2.31
N LEU A 196 -17.70 -22.36 -1.77
CA LEU A 196 -17.27 -21.98 -0.42
C LEU A 196 -15.85 -21.41 -0.33
N TYR A 197 -14.96 -21.73 -1.27
CA TYR A 197 -13.55 -21.41 -1.12
C TYR A 197 -13.16 -20.18 -1.95
N ASN A 198 -12.79 -19.10 -1.25
CA ASN A 198 -12.11 -17.98 -1.87
C ASN A 198 -10.74 -18.43 -2.39
N THR A 199 -10.38 -17.98 -3.58
CA THR A 199 -9.06 -18.24 -4.14
C THR A 199 -8.23 -16.98 -4.18
N LYS A 200 -6.90 -17.15 -4.18
CA LYS A 200 -5.95 -16.08 -4.45
C LYS A 200 -5.05 -16.49 -5.59
N PHE A 201 -4.61 -15.57 -6.41
CA PHE A 201 -3.49 -15.82 -7.32
C PHE A 201 -2.17 -15.80 -6.56
N PHE A 202 -1.99 -14.80 -5.68
CA PHE A 202 -0.86 -14.64 -4.77
C PHE A 202 -1.09 -13.50 -3.79
N SER A 203 -0.25 -13.45 -2.76
CA SER A 203 -0.04 -12.29 -1.90
C SER A 203 1.45 -12.07 -1.69
N GLY A 204 1.84 -10.89 -1.22
CA GLY A 204 3.22 -10.63 -0.91
C GLY A 204 3.46 -9.33 -0.18
N SER A 205 4.70 -9.18 0.26
CA SER A 205 5.18 -7.95 0.85
C SER A 205 6.57 -7.60 0.32
N ILE A 206 6.88 -6.32 0.30
CA ILE A 206 8.19 -5.77 0.01
C ILE A 206 8.54 -4.85 1.16
N SER A 207 9.69 -5.05 1.77
CA SER A 207 10.15 -4.23 2.88
C SER A 207 11.58 -3.77 2.64
N SER A 208 11.93 -2.71 3.36
CA SER A 208 13.30 -2.25 3.47
C SER A 208 13.76 -2.40 4.92
N ASP A 209 14.98 -2.90 5.11
CA ASP A 209 15.63 -2.89 6.43
C ASP A 209 16.20 -1.50 6.77
N TYR A 210 16.29 -0.61 5.78
CA TYR A 210 16.86 0.74 5.92
C TYR A 210 15.90 1.81 5.38
N GLY A 211 15.79 2.93 6.10
CA GLY A 211 15.03 4.08 5.64
C GLY A 211 15.89 5.10 4.92
N ALA A 212 15.26 5.99 4.15
CA ALA A 212 15.93 7.14 3.56
C ALA A 212 15.75 8.37 4.46
N PRO A 213 16.79 9.19 4.65
CA PRO A 213 16.68 10.41 5.42
C PRO A 213 15.83 11.45 4.68
N PHE A 214 15.10 12.25 5.44
CA PHE A 214 14.29 13.34 4.89
C PHE A 214 14.42 14.62 5.73
N THR A 215 14.05 15.75 5.12
CA THR A 215 14.00 17.06 5.77
C THR A 215 12.58 17.61 5.76
N LYS A 216 12.36 18.79 6.36
CA LYS A 216 11.04 19.40 6.47
C LYS A 216 10.36 19.72 5.13
N ASN A 217 11.14 20.07 4.11
CA ASN A 217 10.62 20.49 2.81
C ASN A 217 11.05 19.47 1.76
N VAL A 218 10.15 18.57 1.40
CA VAL A 218 10.41 17.52 0.42
C VAL A 218 9.64 17.84 -0.87
N THR A 219 10.37 18.02 -1.96
CA THR A 219 9.78 18.13 -3.30
C THR A 219 9.23 16.77 -3.75
N PRO A 220 8.30 16.72 -4.72
CA PRO A 220 7.77 15.44 -5.22
C PRO A 220 8.85 14.46 -5.71
N ALA A 221 9.93 14.96 -6.32
CA ALA A 221 11.02 14.12 -6.81
C ALA A 221 11.88 13.55 -5.66
N GLU A 222 12.16 14.36 -4.63
CA GLU A 222 12.83 13.88 -3.42
C GLU A 222 11.96 12.86 -2.68
N LEU A 223 10.64 13.05 -2.69
CA LEU A 223 9.71 12.13 -2.05
C LEU A 223 9.79 10.73 -2.67
N GLU A 224 9.87 10.63 -4.00
CA GLU A 224 10.06 9.36 -4.71
C GLU A 224 11.36 8.65 -4.31
N ALA A 225 12.44 9.41 -4.14
CA ALA A 225 13.72 8.88 -3.69
C ALA A 225 13.63 8.41 -2.23
N ILE A 226 12.96 9.18 -1.37
CA ILE A 226 12.79 8.86 0.06
C ILE A 226 11.97 7.59 0.25
N VAL A 227 10.85 7.45 -0.45
CA VAL A 227 10.04 6.21 -0.40
C VAL A 227 10.66 5.08 -1.23
N ARG A 228 11.77 5.35 -1.91
CA ARG A 228 12.50 4.40 -2.76
C ARG A 228 11.58 3.78 -3.82
N ALA A 229 10.79 4.62 -4.48
CA ALA A 229 9.76 4.25 -5.46
C ALA A 229 10.28 3.25 -6.52
N ALA A 230 11.41 3.56 -7.16
CA ALA A 230 12.01 2.70 -8.19
C ALA A 230 12.40 1.32 -7.64
N ASP A 231 12.96 1.25 -6.43
CA ASP A 231 13.34 -0.02 -5.81
C ASP A 231 12.11 -0.88 -5.49
N LEU A 232 11.01 -0.26 -5.01
CA LEU A 232 9.76 -0.96 -4.74
C LEU A 232 9.18 -1.58 -6.02
N VAL A 233 9.07 -0.80 -7.09
CA VAL A 233 8.54 -1.27 -8.38
C VAL A 233 9.42 -2.37 -8.96
N ASN A 234 10.74 -2.24 -8.84
CA ASN A 234 11.67 -3.25 -9.33
C ASN A 234 11.61 -4.56 -8.52
N ALA A 235 11.52 -4.47 -7.19
CA ALA A 235 11.34 -5.64 -6.33
C ALA A 235 9.99 -6.32 -6.60
N PHE A 236 8.93 -5.56 -6.83
CA PHE A 236 7.63 -6.09 -7.19
C PHE A 236 7.70 -6.89 -8.50
N ARG A 237 8.31 -6.31 -9.55
CA ARG A 237 8.50 -7.00 -10.83
C ARG A 237 9.29 -8.31 -10.66
N LYS A 238 10.43 -8.26 -9.97
CA LYS A 238 11.26 -9.44 -9.74
C LYS A 238 10.51 -10.53 -8.97
N GLY A 239 9.79 -10.16 -7.92
CA GLY A 239 8.96 -11.09 -7.15
C GLY A 239 7.94 -11.82 -8.01
N LEU A 240 7.22 -11.10 -8.89
CA LEU A 240 6.25 -11.71 -9.79
C LEU A 240 6.90 -12.62 -10.84
N GLN A 241 8.07 -12.26 -11.36
CA GLN A 241 8.83 -13.09 -12.30
C GLN A 241 9.26 -14.41 -11.65
N GLU A 242 9.79 -14.37 -10.43
CA GLU A 242 10.14 -15.57 -9.68
C GLU A 242 8.92 -16.42 -9.35
N LEU A 243 7.81 -15.79 -8.97
CA LEU A 243 6.55 -16.49 -8.70
C LEU A 243 6.07 -17.26 -9.95
N LYS A 244 6.13 -16.64 -11.13
CA LYS A 244 5.77 -17.27 -12.40
C LYS A 244 6.66 -18.46 -12.73
N LEU A 245 7.97 -18.34 -12.49
CA LEU A 245 8.92 -19.45 -12.69
C LEU A 245 8.60 -20.62 -11.75
N LYS A 246 8.39 -20.34 -10.46
CA LYS A 246 8.03 -21.37 -9.46
C LYS A 246 6.70 -22.06 -9.76
N GLU A 247 5.69 -21.32 -10.24
CA GLU A 247 4.43 -21.94 -10.69
C GLU A 247 4.66 -22.84 -11.91
N LYS A 248 5.43 -22.39 -12.90
CA LYS A 248 5.70 -23.18 -14.11
C LYS A 248 6.42 -24.50 -13.81
N GLU A 249 7.26 -24.52 -12.78
CA GLU A 249 7.92 -25.74 -12.29
C GLU A 249 6.97 -26.66 -11.52
N ASN A 250 5.81 -26.15 -11.07
CA ASN A 250 4.79 -26.88 -10.34
C ASN A 250 3.56 -27.15 -11.21
N GLY A 251 3.49 -28.35 -11.78
CA GLY A 251 2.37 -28.79 -12.62
C GLY A 251 1.02 -28.98 -11.91
N ASP A 252 0.98 -28.93 -10.56
CA ASP A 252 -0.24 -29.19 -9.80
C ASP A 252 -1.34 -28.15 -10.07
N TYR A 253 -0.97 -26.90 -10.34
CA TYR A 253 -1.93 -25.83 -10.60
C TYR A 253 -2.74 -26.11 -11.87
N ASP A 254 -2.05 -26.44 -12.97
CA ASP A 254 -2.73 -26.78 -14.22
C ASP A 254 -3.49 -28.10 -14.08
N ALA A 255 -2.93 -29.10 -13.38
CA ALA A 255 -3.60 -30.38 -13.17
C ALA A 255 -4.93 -30.23 -12.42
N VAL A 256 -4.94 -29.51 -11.29
CA VAL A 256 -6.15 -29.32 -10.47
C VAL A 256 -7.20 -28.49 -11.20
N TRP A 257 -6.80 -27.42 -11.88
CA TRP A 257 -7.76 -26.49 -12.49
C TRP A 257 -8.26 -26.94 -13.87
N ASN A 258 -7.53 -27.82 -14.58
CA ASN A 258 -8.04 -28.46 -15.79
C ASN A 258 -9.14 -29.49 -15.51
N LEU A 259 -9.16 -30.09 -14.31
CA LEU A 259 -10.24 -31.01 -13.89
C LEU A 259 -11.56 -30.28 -13.61
N GLN A 260 -11.55 -28.95 -13.51
CA GLN A 260 -12.72 -28.14 -13.22
C GLN A 260 -13.36 -27.50 -14.46
N ASN A 261 -12.75 -27.66 -15.63
CA ASN A 261 -13.24 -27.13 -16.91
C ASN A 261 -14.06 -28.17 -17.68
#